data_AF-A0A3A9J856-F1
#
_entry.id   AF-A0A3A9J856-F1
#
_cell.length_a   1.000
_cell.length_b   1.000
_cell.length_c   1.000
_cell.angle_alpha   90.00
_cell.angle_beta   90.00
_cell.angle_gamma   90.00
#
_symmetry.space_group_name_H-M   'P 1'
#
loop_
_entity.id
_entity.type
_entity.pdbx_description
1 polymer ?
#
loop_
_entity_poly.entity_id
_entity_poly.type
_entity_poly.pdbx_seq_one_letter_code
_entity_poly.pdbx_strand_id
1 'polypeptide(L)'
;MPPRLFLLLPLLASLPGTAAAEALRTVPQDVSYCRELAARLAPLPGAEKEPARSLAEEGVRLCDDGYVRTGVAKLRRALKAAQGR
;
A
#
# COMPACT_ATOMS: atom_id res chain seq x y z
N MET A 1 -6.63 59.44 33.17
CA MET A 1 -7.16 58.46 34.15
C MET A 1 -8.53 57.99 33.66
N PRO A 2 -8.82 56.68 33.47
CA PRO A 2 -7.97 55.52 33.21
C PRO A 2 -8.27 54.85 31.82
N PRO A 3 -7.35 54.06 31.26
CA PRO A 3 -7.58 53.32 30.02
C PRO A 3 -8.38 52.03 30.29
N ARG A 4 -9.57 51.94 29.68
CA ARG A 4 -10.34 50.70 29.53
C ARG A 4 -10.08 50.15 28.13
N LEU A 5 -9.11 49.26 28.00
CA LEU A 5 -9.03 48.40 26.82
C LEU A 5 -8.78 46.97 27.32
N PHE A 6 -9.90 46.27 27.52
CA PHE A 6 -9.96 44.84 27.78
C PHE A 6 -9.34 44.11 26.57
N LEU A 7 -8.07 43.74 26.69
CA LEU A 7 -7.42 42.76 25.81
C LEU A 7 -7.90 41.37 26.23
N LEU A 8 -9.10 41.02 25.78
CA LEU A 8 -9.56 39.64 25.68
C LEU A 8 -9.59 39.29 24.20
N LEU A 9 -8.46 38.80 23.68
CA LEU A 9 -8.44 38.11 22.38
C LEU A 9 -7.87 36.71 22.61
N PRO A 10 -8.62 35.67 22.19
CA PRO A 10 -8.60 34.39 22.86
C PRO A 10 -7.42 33.54 22.42
N LEU A 11 -7.03 32.68 23.34
CA LEU A 11 -6.39 31.38 23.20
C LEU A 11 -6.66 30.70 21.83
N LEU A 12 -5.92 31.11 20.79
CA LEU A 12 -5.92 30.40 19.51
C LEU A 12 -5.11 29.11 19.67
N ALA A 13 -5.87 28.03 19.80
CA ALA A 13 -5.67 26.72 19.17
C ALA A 13 -4.21 26.19 19.16
N SER A 14 -3.90 25.15 19.94
CA SER A 14 -4.14 23.76 19.54
C SER A 14 -3.75 23.52 18.07
N LEU A 15 -2.81 22.68 17.68
CA LEU A 15 -2.01 21.61 18.25
C LEU A 15 -0.85 21.46 17.24
N PRO A 16 0.32 20.89 17.60
CA PRO A 16 1.40 20.69 16.64
C PRO A 16 0.89 19.85 15.47
N GLY A 17 0.90 20.44 14.27
CA GLY A 17 0.76 19.70 13.02
C GLY A 17 1.99 18.83 12.84
N THR A 18 2.08 17.73 13.57
CA THR A 18 2.90 16.60 13.19
C THR A 18 2.29 16.08 11.90
N ALA A 19 2.76 16.62 10.78
CA ALA A 19 2.81 15.88 9.54
C ALA A 19 3.54 14.58 9.88
N ALA A 20 2.77 13.54 10.21
CA ALA A 20 3.21 12.19 10.04
C ALA A 20 3.52 12.08 8.55
N ALA A 21 4.75 12.44 8.18
CA ALA A 21 5.46 11.71 7.17
C ALA A 21 5.47 10.29 7.69
N GLU A 22 4.35 9.61 7.46
CA GLU A 22 4.20 8.18 7.61
C GLU A 22 5.32 7.67 6.75
N ALA A 23 6.43 7.33 7.41
CA ALA A 23 7.64 6.89 6.76
C ALA A 23 7.16 5.71 5.94
N LEU A 24 6.96 5.98 4.64
CA LEU A 24 6.41 5.05 3.69
C LEU A 24 7.40 3.90 3.80
N ARG A 25 7.01 2.86 4.55
CA ARG A 25 7.89 1.72 4.82
C ARG A 25 8.03 1.10 3.46
N THR A 26 9.05 1.55 2.76
CA THR A 26 9.33 1.17 1.40
C THR A 26 9.99 -0.17 1.60
N VAL A 27 9.16 -1.18 1.88
CA VAL A 27 9.59 -2.57 1.86
C VAL A 27 10.19 -2.74 0.48
N PRO A 28 11.51 -2.96 0.36
CA PRO A 28 12.12 -3.13 -0.94
C PRO A 28 11.33 -4.22 -1.65
N GLN A 29 10.71 -3.83 -2.75
CA GLN A 29 10.01 -4.76 -3.61
C GLN A 29 11.12 -5.40 -4.44
N ASP A 30 11.74 -6.43 -3.87
CA ASP A 30 12.72 -7.24 -4.56
C ASP A 30 12.03 -8.45 -5.22
N VAL A 31 12.78 -9.14 -6.08
CA VAL A 31 12.29 -10.32 -6.80
C VAL A 31 11.89 -11.46 -5.83
N SER A 32 12.51 -11.54 -4.65
CA SER A 32 12.13 -12.54 -3.63
C SER A 32 10.72 -12.29 -3.12
N TYR A 33 10.30 -11.03 -2.97
CA TYR A 33 8.94 -10.69 -2.58
C TYR A 33 7.90 -11.08 -3.64
N CYS A 34 8.23 -11.01 -4.93
CA CYS A 34 7.36 -11.57 -5.97
C CYS A 34 7.16 -13.08 -5.80
N ARG A 35 8.24 -13.83 -5.54
CA ARG A 35 8.16 -15.27 -5.29
C ARG A 35 7.33 -15.60 -4.06
N GLU A 36 7.45 -14.82 -2.99
CA GLU A 36 6.58 -14.97 -1.81
C GLU A 36 5.11 -14.77 -2.15
N LEU A 37 4.76 -13.75 -2.94
CA LEU A 37 3.36 -13.51 -3.31
C LEU A 37 2.81 -14.63 -4.19
N ALA A 38 3.59 -15.14 -5.14
CA ALA A 38 3.21 -16.30 -5.95
C ALA A 38 3.03 -17.56 -5.11
N ALA A 39 3.92 -17.83 -4.16
CA ALA A 39 3.82 -18.96 -3.24
C ALA A 39 2.58 -18.86 -2.34
N ARG A 40 2.19 -17.66 -1.90
CA ARG A 40 0.95 -17.42 -1.13
C ARG A 40 -0.31 -17.60 -1.97
N LEU A 41 -0.22 -17.38 -3.29
CA LEU A 41 -1.35 -17.54 -4.19
C LEU A 41 -1.64 -19.02 -4.49
N ALA A 42 -0.60 -19.82 -4.71
CA ALA A 42 -0.71 -21.24 -5.08
C ALA A 42 -1.70 -22.09 -4.24
N PRO A 43 -1.80 -21.96 -2.91
CA PRO A 43 -2.75 -22.75 -2.12
C PRO A 43 -4.20 -22.23 -2.17
N LEU A 44 -4.47 -21.07 -2.79
CA LEU A 44 -5.81 -20.50 -2.78
C LEU A 44 -6.73 -21.21 -3.79
N PRO A 45 -7.97 -21.57 -3.42
CA PRO A 45 -8.91 -22.27 -4.31
C PRO A 45 -9.34 -21.43 -5.52
N GLY A 46 -9.16 -20.10 -5.45
CA GLY A 46 -9.40 -19.19 -6.56
C GLY A 46 -8.18 -18.90 -7.44
N ALA A 47 -7.00 -19.47 -7.15
CA ALA A 47 -5.76 -19.16 -7.87
C ALA A 47 -5.83 -19.48 -9.36
N GLU A 48 -6.44 -20.61 -9.71
CA GLU A 48 -6.62 -21.07 -11.10
C GLU A 48 -7.79 -20.39 -11.83
N LYS A 49 -8.59 -19.58 -11.12
CA LYS A 49 -9.76 -18.91 -11.69
C LYS A 49 -9.38 -17.55 -12.26
N GLU A 50 -10.05 -17.15 -13.33
CA GLU A 50 -9.93 -15.78 -13.81
C GLU A 50 -10.65 -14.80 -12.85
N PRO A 51 -10.10 -13.59 -12.63
CA PRO A 51 -8.88 -13.04 -13.23
C PRO A 51 -7.58 -13.35 -12.45
N ALA A 52 -7.63 -14.16 -11.39
CA ALA A 52 -6.48 -14.39 -10.52
C ALA A 52 -5.30 -15.02 -11.28
N ARG A 53 -5.58 -16.04 -12.11
CA ARG A 53 -4.58 -16.74 -12.90
C ARG A 53 -3.83 -15.81 -13.85
N SER A 54 -4.53 -15.08 -14.72
CA SER A 54 -3.90 -14.17 -15.69
C SER A 54 -3.11 -13.04 -15.01
N LEU A 55 -3.64 -12.48 -13.92
CA LEU A 55 -2.94 -11.47 -13.12
C LEU A 55 -1.66 -12.03 -12.48
N ALA A 56 -1.67 -13.30 -12.06
CA ALA A 56 -0.51 -13.95 -11.47
C ALA A 56 0.58 -14.21 -12.51
N GLU A 57 0.22 -14.79 -13.65
CA GLU A 57 1.17 -15.07 -14.74
C GLU A 57 1.86 -13.81 -15.24
N GLU A 58 1.10 -12.74 -15.46
CA GLU A 58 1.67 -11.46 -15.90
C GLU A 58 2.48 -10.81 -14.79
N GLY A 59 2.04 -10.95 -13.53
CA GLY A 59 2.79 -10.48 -12.37
C GLY A 59 4.15 -11.14 -12.24
N VAL A 60 4.25 -12.46 -12.45
CA VAL A 60 5.50 -13.21 -12.45
C VAL A 60 6.41 -12.75 -13.59
N ARG A 61 5.89 -12.70 -14.82
CA ARG A 61 6.66 -12.23 -16.00
C ARG A 61 7.26 -10.84 -15.78
N LEU A 62 6.46 -9.91 -15.27
CA LEU A 62 6.94 -8.56 -14.95
C LEU A 62 8.04 -8.55 -13.89
N CYS A 63 7.98 -9.43 -12.89
CA CYS A 63 9.06 -9.53 -11.89
C CYS A 63 10.34 -10.09 -12.51
N ASP A 64 10.23 -11.09 -13.39
CA ASP A 64 11.36 -11.70 -14.09
C ASP A 64 12.03 -10.71 -15.06
N ASP A 65 11.24 -9.83 -15.69
CA ASP A 65 11.71 -8.76 -16.57
C ASP A 65 12.28 -7.54 -15.81
N GLY A 66 12.30 -7.57 -14.47
CA GLY A 66 12.82 -6.49 -13.63
C GLY A 66 11.81 -5.37 -13.32
N TYR A 67 10.57 -5.46 -13.80
CA TYR A 67 9.46 -4.55 -13.45
C TYR A 67 8.83 -4.92 -12.09
N VAL A 68 9.66 -5.09 -11.06
CA VAL A 68 9.28 -5.69 -9.77
C VAL A 68 8.10 -4.97 -9.13
N ARG A 69 8.06 -3.64 -9.14
CA ARG A 69 6.95 -2.86 -8.56
C ARG A 69 5.60 -3.18 -9.23
N THR A 70 5.59 -3.28 -10.56
CA THR A 70 4.38 -3.57 -11.34
C THR A 70 3.98 -5.03 -11.17
N GLY A 71 4.95 -5.94 -11.19
CA GLY A 71 4.72 -7.37 -10.96
C GLY A 71 4.12 -7.67 -9.59
N VAL A 72 4.64 -7.05 -8.52
CA VAL A 72 4.05 -7.10 -7.18
C VAL A 72 2.61 -6.60 -7.19
N ALA A 73 2.34 -5.44 -7.82
CA ALA A 73 1.00 -4.87 -7.83
C ALA A 73 -0.01 -5.82 -8.50
N LYS A 74 0.41 -6.51 -9.57
CA LYS A 74 -0.37 -7.56 -10.24
C LYS A 74 -0.58 -8.79 -9.35
N LEU A 75 0.47 -9.32 -8.73
CA LEU A 75 0.39 -10.46 -7.81
C LEU A 75 -0.52 -10.18 -6.60
N ARG A 76 -0.48 -8.97 -6.04
CA ARG A 76 -1.40 -8.55 -4.97
C ARG A 76 -2.86 -8.52 -5.44
N ARG A 77 -3.13 -8.11 -6.69
CA ARG A 77 -4.48 -8.17 -7.27
C ARG A 77 -4.92 -9.61 -7.52
N ALA A 78 -4.02 -10.47 -7.98
CA ALA A 78 -4.28 -11.90 -8.13
C ALA A 78 -4.70 -12.55 -6.79
N LEU A 79 -3.97 -12.25 -5.72
CA LEU A 79 -4.30 -12.72 -4.36
C LEU A 79 -5.70 -12.27 -3.92
N LYS A 80 -6.05 -10.98 -4.15
CA LYS A 80 -7.38 -10.45 -3.82
C LYS A 80 -8.49 -11.16 -4.61
N ALA A 81 -8.29 -11.32 -5.93
CA ALA A 81 -9.23 -12.03 -6.79
C ALA A 81 -9.42 -13.49 -6.36
N ALA A 82 -8.33 -14.20 -6.02
CA ALA A 82 -8.38 -15.58 -5.56
C ALA A 82 -9.07 -15.74 -4.19
N GLN A 83 -9.03 -14.69 -3.35
CA GLN A 83 -9.74 -14.63 -2.06
C GLN A 83 -11.20 -14.20 -2.19
N GLY A 84 -11.64 -13.72 -3.36
CA GLY A 84 -12.98 -13.16 -3.55
C GLY A 84 -13.17 -11.80 -2.87
N ARG A 85 -12.12 -10.97 -2.79
CA ARG A 85 -12.11 -9.65 -2.14
C ARG A 85 -11.67 -8.52 -3.06
#